data_AF-A0A535TFR7-F1
#
_entry.id   AF-A0A535TFR7-F1
#
_cell.length_a   1.000
_cell.length_b   1.000
_cell.length_c   1.000
_cell.angle_alpha   90.00
_cell.angle_beta   90.00
_cell.angle_gamma   90.00
#
_symmetry.space_group_name_H-M   'P 1'
#
loop_
_entity.id
_entity.type
_entity.pdbx_description
1 polymer ?
#
loop_
_entity_poly.entity_id
_entity_poly.type
_entity_poly.pdbx_seq_one_letter_code
_entity_poly.pdbx_strand_id
1 'polypeptide(L)'
;YQGRKHYFIIEFAQKPGQLRQFVDDALGPTDDIVRFEYIKKTNKERGAALVGIELKDKADLEPLLRRMEQIPLNFRPLGSEDLLYDYIV
;
A
#
# COMPACT_ATOMS: atom_id res chain seq x y z
N TYR A 1 -5.39 -5.72 18.30
CA TYR A 1 -5.07 -5.81 16.86
C TYR A 1 -3.90 -6.77 16.67
N GLN A 2 -4.03 -7.82 15.85
CA GLN A 2 -3.02 -8.88 15.72
C GLN A 2 -1.75 -8.46 14.97
N GLY A 3 -1.57 -7.19 14.61
CA GLY A 3 -0.36 -6.67 13.94
C GLY A 3 -0.09 -7.27 12.57
N ARG A 4 -1.14 -7.72 11.89
CA ARG A 4 -1.11 -8.35 10.55
C ARG A 4 -1.56 -7.41 9.44
N LYS A 5 -2.28 -6.35 9.79
CA LYS A 5 -2.76 -5.33 8.85
C LYS A 5 -1.74 -4.21 8.80
N HIS A 6 -1.25 -3.95 7.60
CA HIS A 6 -0.29 -2.90 7.29
C HIS A 6 -0.88 -2.00 6.23
N TYR A 7 -0.67 -0.70 6.38
CA TYR A 7 -1.25 0.28 5.49
C TYR A 7 -0.15 1.10 4.86
N PHE A 8 -0.32 1.41 3.58
CA PHE A 8 0.66 2.10 2.77
C PHE A 8 -0.03 3.16 1.93
N ILE A 9 0.61 4.32 1.81
CA ILE A 9 0.28 5.29 0.77
C ILE A 9 1.19 5.00 -0.41
N ILE A 10 0.61 4.69 -1.56
CA ILE A 10 1.35 4.36 -2.78
C ILE A 10 1.02 5.39 -3.84
N GLU A 11 2.04 6.04 -4.39
CA GLU A 11 1.88 6.96 -5.52
C GLU A 11 1.97 6.19 -6.82
N PHE A 12 0.84 6.08 -7.51
CA PHE A 12 0.81 5.52 -8.86
C PHE A 12 0.97 6.66 -9.87
N ALA A 13 1.84 6.48 -10.85
CA ALA A 13 1.85 7.35 -12.02
C ALA A 13 0.53 7.16 -12.78
N GLN A 14 0.09 8.16 -13.54
CA GLN A 14 -1.09 8.06 -14.43
C GLN A 14 -0.83 7.15 -15.65
N LYS A 15 -0.21 5.97 -15.43
CA LYS A 15 -0.01 4.94 -16.43
C LYS A 15 -1.02 3.83 -16.19
N PRO A 16 -1.77 3.40 -17.22
CA PRO A 16 -2.66 2.25 -17.08
C PRO A 16 -1.86 1.01 -16.67
N GLY A 17 -2.40 0.22 -15.74
CA GLY A 17 -1.83 -1.07 -15.36
C GLY A 17 -0.84 -1.07 -14.20
N GLN A 18 -0.35 0.09 -13.72
CA GLN A 18 0.62 0.12 -12.60
C GLN A 18 0.05 -0.44 -11.29
N LEU A 19 -1.24 -0.22 -11.02
CA LEU A 19 -1.90 -0.82 -9.88
C LEU A 19 -1.90 -2.34 -9.97
N ARG A 20 -2.28 -2.89 -11.13
CA ARG A 20 -2.31 -4.33 -11.36
C ARG A 20 -0.90 -4.92 -11.21
N GLN A 21 0.09 -4.28 -11.81
CA GLN A 21 1.49 -4.70 -11.67
C GLN A 21 1.94 -4.69 -10.21
N PHE A 22 1.56 -3.68 -9.41
CA PHE A 22 1.85 -3.67 -7.98
C PHE A 22 1.21 -4.87 -7.26
N VAL A 23 -0.05 -5.20 -7.56
CA VAL A 23 -0.72 -6.36 -6.98
C VAL A 23 -0.01 -7.66 -7.35
N ASP A 24 0.37 -7.82 -8.62
CA ASP A 24 1.04 -9.02 -9.13
C ASP A 24 2.50 -9.16 -8.63
N ASP A 25 3.25 -8.06 -8.52
CA ASP A 25 4.69 -8.07 -8.21
C ASP A 25 4.99 -7.88 -6.70
N ALA A 26 4.17 -7.12 -5.96
CA ALA A 26 4.42 -6.80 -4.55
C ALA A 26 3.84 -7.85 -3.60
N LEU A 27 2.61 -8.31 -3.88
CA LEU A 27 1.88 -9.19 -2.96
C LEU A 27 2.39 -10.63 -3.05
N GLY A 28 2.39 -11.28 -1.89
CA GLY A 28 2.74 -12.69 -1.77
C GLY A 28 1.56 -13.58 -2.10
N PRO A 29 1.80 -14.88 -2.26
CA PRO A 29 0.73 -15.84 -2.55
C PRO A 29 -0.33 -15.94 -1.43
N THR A 30 -0.05 -15.35 -0.26
CA THR A 30 -0.90 -15.38 0.94
C THR A 30 -1.21 -14.00 1.48
N ASP A 31 -0.86 -12.93 0.75
CA ASP A 31 -1.07 -11.56 1.18
C ASP A 31 -2.39 -11.05 0.57
N ASP A 32 -3.28 -10.51 1.39
CA ASP A 32 -4.60 -10.05 0.96
C ASP A 32 -4.71 -8.52 0.99
N ILE A 33 -5.30 -7.92 -0.05
CA ILE A 33 -5.69 -6.50 0.00
C ILE A 33 -7.02 -6.38 0.74
N VAL A 34 -6.97 -5.76 1.92
CA VAL A 34 -8.15 -5.52 2.76
C VAL A 34 -8.70 -4.09 2.65
N ARG A 35 -7.94 -3.17 2.05
CA ARG A 35 -8.37 -1.80 1.80
C ARG A 35 -7.69 -1.25 0.56
N PHE A 36 -8.46 -0.59 -0.30
CA PHE A 36 -7.92 0.14 -1.44
C PHE A 36 -8.75 1.40 -1.65
N GLU A 37 -8.15 2.57 -1.42
CA GLU A 37 -8.84 3.85 -1.57
C GLU A 37 -7.99 4.86 -2.32
N TYR A 38 -8.60 5.55 -3.28
CA TYR A 38 -7.93 6.59 -4.03
C TYR A 38 -7.95 7.91 -3.24
N ILE A 39 -6.77 8.48 -3.01
CA ILE A 39 -6.60 9.76 -2.32
C ILE A 39 -6.50 10.86 -3.38
N LYS A 40 -7.54 11.69 -3.45
CA LYS A 40 -7.58 12.82 -4.36
C LYS A 40 -6.78 13.98 -3.77
N LYS A 41 -5.49 14.10 -4.11
CA LYS A 41 -4.72 15.32 -3.80
C LYS A 41 -5.24 16.48 -4.66
N THR A 42 -5.52 17.61 -4.02
CA THR A 42 -6.05 18.85 -4.64
C THR A 42 -5.11 19.49 -5.66
N ASN A 43 -3.85 19.05 -5.78
CA ASN A 43 -2.94 19.60 -6.78
C ASN A 43 -1.90 18.56 -7.25
N LYS A 44 -1.80 18.44 -8.59
CA LYS A 44 -0.73 17.84 -9.42
C LYS A 44 -0.71 16.32 -9.62
N GLU A 45 -1.03 15.92 -10.85
CA GLU A 45 -0.38 14.89 -11.72
C GLU A 45 -0.09 13.46 -11.22
N ARG A 46 -0.16 13.13 -9.93
CA ARG A 46 0.05 11.77 -9.38
C ARG A 46 -1.09 11.39 -8.46
N GLY A 47 -1.67 10.22 -8.69
CA GLY A 47 -2.72 9.67 -7.84
C GLY A 47 -2.08 8.87 -6.71
N ALA A 48 -2.33 9.25 -5.46
CA ALA A 48 -1.97 8.43 -4.31
C ALA A 48 -3.13 7.49 -3.98
N ALA A 49 -2.84 6.27 -3.55
CA ALA A 49 -3.83 5.35 -3.04
C ALA A 49 -3.42 4.84 -1.66
N LEU A 50 -4.38 4.74 -0.75
CA LEU A 50 -4.26 4.01 0.48
C LEU A 50 -4.47 2.53 0.19
N VAL A 51 -3.47 1.71 0.47
CA VAL A 51 -3.51 0.26 0.32
C VAL A 51 -3.32 -0.38 1.68
N GLY A 52 -4.32 -1.13 2.14
CA GLY A 52 -4.24 -1.98 3.32
C GLY A 52 -3.97 -3.41 2.90
N ILE A 53 -2.87 -3.97 3.40
CA ILE A 53 -2.45 -5.35 3.15
C ILE A 53 -2.56 -6.11 4.48
N GLU A 54 -3.27 -7.24 4.46
CA GLU A 54 -3.29 -8.21 5.55
C GLU A 54 -2.33 -9.34 5.23
N LEU A 55 -1.33 -9.49 6.09
CA LEU A 55 -0.36 -10.57 6.03
C LEU A 55 -0.84 -11.76 6.84
N LYS A 56 -0.51 -12.96 6.37
CA LYS A 56 -0.79 -14.19 7.11
C LYS A 56 0.02 -14.23 8.42
N ASP A 57 1.32 -13.94 8.33
CA ASP A 57 2.24 -13.91 9.46
C ASP A 57 2.99 -12.57 9.55
N LYS A 58 3.31 -12.14 10.77
CA LYS A 58 4.05 -10.87 11.00
C LYS A 58 5.43 -10.87 10.35
N ALA A 59 6.01 -12.05 10.17
CA ALA A 59 7.32 -12.22 9.55
C ALA A 59 7.31 -11.91 8.04
N ASP A 60 6.12 -11.91 7.40
CA ASP A 60 5.98 -11.65 5.96
C ASP A 60 6.12 -10.16 5.60
N LEU A 61 6.16 -9.28 6.61
CA LEU A 61 6.31 -7.84 6.41
C LEU A 61 7.65 -7.50 5.76
N GLU A 62 8.76 -8.07 6.24
CA GLU A 62 10.08 -7.81 5.66
C GLU A 62 10.19 -8.28 4.19
N PRO A 63 9.75 -9.51 3.83
CA PRO A 63 9.64 -9.92 2.44
C PRO A 63 8.76 -9.02 1.58
N LEU A 64 7.62 -8.55 2.09
CA LEU A 64 6.75 -7.60 1.37
C LEU A 64 7.50 -6.29 1.08
N LEU A 65 8.11 -5.67 2.10
CA LEU A 65 8.84 -4.42 1.94
C LEU A 65 9.98 -4.54 0.93
N ARG A 66 10.76 -5.63 1.00
CA ARG A 66 11.83 -5.88 0.02
C ARG A 66 11.31 -5.95 -1.41
N ARG A 67 10.16 -6.60 -1.64
CA ARG A 67 9.52 -6.66 -2.97
C ARG A 67 9.05 -5.27 -3.40
N MET A 68 8.43 -4.51 -2.51
CA MET A 68 8.00 -3.13 -2.79
C MET A 68 9.18 -2.22 -3.16
N GLU A 69 10.35 -2.38 -2.52
CA GLU A 69 11.58 -1.65 -2.86
C GLU A 69 12.15 -1.99 -4.25
N GLN A 70 11.85 -3.17 -4.80
CA GLN A 70 12.25 -3.54 -6.16
C GLN A 70 11.33 -2.93 -7.24
N ILE A 71 10.16 -2.44 -6.85
CA ILE A 71 9.20 -1.84 -7.78
C ILE A 71 9.49 -0.33 -7.86
N PRO A 72 9.55 0.28 -9.05
CA PRO A 72 9.79 1.72 -9.21
C PRO A 72 8.54 2.55 -8.88
N LEU A 73 8.02 2.40 -7.66
CA LEU A 73 6.88 3.11 -7.10
C LEU A 73 7.29 3.81 -5.80
N ASN A 74 6.75 4.99 -5.56
CA ASN A 74 6.89 5.64 -4.26
C ASN A 74 5.84 5.06 -3.31
N PHE A 75 6.27 4.55 -2.17
CA PHE A 75 5.38 4.13 -1.10
C PHE A 75 5.81 4.71 0.24
N ARG A 76 4.85 4.88 1.14
CA ARG A 76 5.07 5.27 2.52
C ARG A 76 4.26 4.35 3.45
N PRO A 77 4.91 3.57 4.34
CA PRO A 77 4.18 2.84 5.37
C PRO A 77 3.52 3.82 6.34
N LEU A 78 2.31 3.50 6.77
CA LEU A 78 1.57 4.24 7.78
C LEU A 78 1.71 3.53 9.13
N GLY A 79 2.04 4.30 10.16
CA GLY A 79 1.97 3.83 11.53
C GLY A 79 0.52 3.69 12.00
N SER A 80 0.33 2.99 13.11
CA SER A 80 -0.98 2.88 13.77
C SER A 80 -1.58 4.24 14.14
N GLU A 81 -0.74 5.24 14.40
CA GLU A 81 -1.13 6.62 14.73
C GLU A 81 -1.52 7.43 13.49
N ASP A 82 -0.81 7.29 12.37
CA ASP A 82 -1.15 7.99 11.11
C ASP A 82 -2.54 7.61 10.57
N LEU A 83 -2.99 6.37 10.82
CA LEU A 83 -4.30 5.88 10.37
C LEU A 83 -5.50 6.60 11.00
N LEU A 84 -5.31 7.14 12.21
CA LEU A 84 -6.37 7.82 12.97
C LEU A 84 -6.55 9.28 12.56
N TYR A 85 -5.51 9.92 12.01
CA TYR A 85 -5.48 11.37 11.84
C TYR A 85 -5.76 11.88 10.44
N ASP A 86 -5.52 11.10 9.38
CA ASP A 86 -5.42 11.69 8.02
C ASP A 86 -6.43 11.12 6.99
N TYR A 87 -7.04 9.94 7.23
CA TYR A 87 -7.80 9.22 6.18
C TYR A 87 -9.17 8.63 6.59
N ILE A 88 -9.70 8.98 7.76
CA ILE A 88 -11.10 8.67 8.12
C ILE A 88 -11.87 9.99 8.14
N VAL A 89 -12.54 10.31 7.04
CA VAL A 89 -13.65 11.27 7.00
C VAL A 89 -14.95 10.48 7.05
#